data_AF-A0A382U633-F1
#
_entry.id   AF-A0A382U633-F1
#
_cell.length_a   1.000
_cell.length_b   1.000
_cell.length_c   1.000
_cell.angle_alpha   90.00
_cell.angle_beta   90.00
_cell.angle_gamma   90.00
#
_symmetry.space_group_name_H-M   'P 1'
#
loop_
_entity.id
_entity.type
_entity.pdbx_description
1 polymer ?
#
loop_
_entity_poly.entity_id
_entity_poly.type
_entity_poly.pdbx_seq_one_letter_code
_entity_poly.pdbx_strand_id
1 'polypeptide(L)'
;MRYCLLVLLFLDFGLCAFAEEPNIAFVLAEQEYDTAKTVSAFFETELKPLGFRATYVTALGKGDERDDLKGVEEALSKADLLFVSVRRRAPKVSQMKAIRMWVKAGKPVVGLRTASHAFHLRGKVALGGHA
;
A
#
# COMPACT_ATOMS: atom_id res chain seq x y z
N MET A 1 47.37 -43.08 3.56
CA MET A 1 47.12 -41.62 3.51
C MET A 1 46.10 -41.32 2.42
N ARG A 2 45.12 -40.45 2.72
CA ARG A 2 44.11 -39.85 1.82
C ARG A 2 42.77 -40.59 1.62
N TYR A 3 42.10 -40.92 2.73
CA TYR A 3 40.62 -40.96 2.80
C TYR A 3 40.17 -39.88 3.77
N CYS A 4 40.11 -38.61 3.34
CA CYS A 4 39.58 -37.54 4.19
C CYS A 4 39.21 -36.28 3.40
N LEU A 5 38.42 -36.42 2.33
CA LEU A 5 37.88 -35.23 1.65
C LEU A 5 36.56 -35.54 0.93
N LEU A 6 35.54 -35.98 1.67
CA LEU A 6 34.20 -36.20 1.08
C LEU A 6 33.05 -35.92 2.04
N VAL A 7 33.22 -35.04 3.03
CA VAL A 7 32.14 -34.68 3.97
C VAL A 7 32.17 -33.19 4.31
N LEU A 8 31.97 -32.31 3.34
CA LEU A 8 31.67 -30.87 3.58
C LEU A 8 30.75 -30.28 2.49
N LEU A 9 29.74 -31.03 2.04
CA LEU A 9 28.70 -30.54 1.13
C LEU A 9 27.29 -30.96 1.60
N PHE A 10 27.02 -30.81 2.90
CA PHE A 10 25.73 -31.19 3.48
C PHE A 10 25.23 -30.21 4.57
N LEU A 11 25.58 -28.92 4.48
CA LEU A 11 25.12 -27.95 5.49
C LEU A 11 24.65 -26.60 4.92
N ASP A 12 24.02 -26.58 3.74
CA ASP A 12 23.22 -25.43 3.27
C ASP A 12 21.71 -25.73 3.31
N PHE A 13 21.30 -26.69 4.14
CA PHE A 13 19.88 -26.99 4.39
C PHE A 13 19.48 -26.36 5.73
N GLY A 14 19.11 -25.08 5.72
CA GLY A 14 18.50 -24.48 6.90
C GLY A 14 18.76 -23.01 7.11
N LEU A 15 18.36 -22.18 6.15
CA LEU A 15 17.79 -20.88 6.49
C LEU A 15 16.74 -20.53 5.43
N CYS A 16 15.65 -21.31 5.36
CA CYS A 16 14.39 -20.73 4.92
C CYS A 16 14.03 -19.70 5.99
N ALA A 17 14.53 -18.47 5.83
CA ALA A 17 13.86 -17.34 6.43
C ALA A 17 12.42 -17.43 5.93
N PHE A 18 11.45 -17.61 6.85
CA PHE A 18 10.06 -17.36 6.51
C PHE A 18 10.02 -15.93 5.99
N ALA A 19 9.96 -15.77 4.66
CA ALA A 19 9.80 -14.46 4.06
C ALA A 19 8.51 -13.90 4.66
N GLU A 20 8.56 -12.70 5.24
CA GLU A 20 7.34 -12.06 5.72
C GLU A 20 6.32 -12.01 4.58
N GLU A 21 5.08 -12.36 4.90
CA GLU A 21 3.96 -12.28 3.96
C GLU A 21 3.90 -10.88 3.33
N PRO A 22 3.94 -10.75 1.99
CA PRO A 22 3.96 -9.46 1.32
C PRO A 22 2.74 -8.63 1.73
N ASN A 23 2.97 -7.37 2.11
CA ASN A 23 1.94 -6.48 2.63
C ASN A 23 1.52 -5.45 1.59
N ILE A 24 0.21 -5.34 1.37
CA ILE A 24 -0.41 -4.39 0.45
C ILE A 24 -1.02 -3.23 1.24
N ALA A 25 -0.58 -2.01 0.98
CA ALA A 25 -1.23 -0.80 1.49
C ALA A 25 -2.39 -0.40 0.57
N PHE A 26 -3.62 -0.65 1.01
CA PHE A 26 -4.85 -0.26 0.32
C PHE A 26 -5.28 1.14 0.74
N VAL A 27 -5.05 2.14 -0.11
CA VAL A 27 -5.53 3.51 0.10
C VAL A 27 -6.86 3.68 -0.62
N LEU A 28 -7.96 3.64 0.15
CA LEU A 28 -9.35 3.59 -0.32
C LEU A 28 -10.12 4.80 0.21
N ALA A 29 -10.28 5.83 -0.63
CA ALA A 29 -10.90 7.10 -0.22
C ALA A 29 -11.75 7.72 -1.34
N GLU A 30 -12.54 6.89 -2.02
CA GLU A 30 -13.52 7.31 -3.02
C GLU A 30 -14.97 7.10 -2.51
N GLN A 31 -15.97 7.52 -3.28
CA GLN A 31 -17.40 7.51 -2.89
C GLN A 31 -18.32 6.96 -4.00
N GLU A 32 -17.77 6.58 -5.15
CA GLU A 32 -18.52 6.19 -6.34
C GLU A 32 -18.74 4.67 -6.40
N TYR A 33 -17.81 3.87 -5.87
CA TYR A 33 -17.73 2.42 -6.11
C TYR A 33 -17.69 1.58 -4.84
N ASP A 34 -17.81 2.21 -3.66
CA ASP A 34 -17.76 1.54 -2.35
C ASP A 34 -16.53 0.62 -2.21
N THR A 35 -15.37 1.08 -2.69
CA THR A 35 -14.16 0.26 -2.76
C THR A 35 -13.63 -0.17 -1.42
N ALA A 36 -13.91 0.58 -0.34
CA ALA A 36 -13.64 0.14 1.02
C ALA A 36 -14.30 -1.21 1.34
N LYS A 37 -15.51 -1.46 0.81
CA LYS A 37 -16.22 -2.73 0.98
C LYS A 37 -15.80 -3.74 -0.08
N THR A 38 -15.85 -3.37 -1.36
CA THR A 38 -15.69 -4.32 -2.47
C THR A 38 -14.25 -4.82 -2.62
N VAL A 39 -13.24 -3.97 -2.42
CA VAL A 39 -11.83 -4.38 -2.46
C VAL A 39 -11.46 -5.21 -1.23
N SER A 40 -12.01 -4.89 -0.06
CA SER A 40 -11.79 -5.71 1.14
C SER A 40 -12.37 -7.11 0.99
N ALA A 41 -13.57 -7.24 0.40
CA ALA A 41 -14.15 -8.55 0.09
C ALA A 41 -13.28 -9.33 -0.91
N PHE A 42 -12.81 -8.68 -1.99
CA PHE A 42 -11.87 -9.29 -2.94
C PHE A 42 -10.56 -9.72 -2.28
N PHE A 43 -10.00 -8.92 -1.38
CA PHE A 43 -8.79 -9.30 -0.67
C PHE A 43 -9.02 -10.57 0.17
N GLU A 44 -10.12 -10.64 0.91
CA GLU A 44 -10.44 -11.80 1.75
C GLU A 44 -10.66 -13.08 0.93
N THR A 45 -11.28 -12.99 -0.24
CA THR A 45 -11.57 -14.19 -1.06
C THR A 45 -10.40 -14.59 -1.96
N GLU A 46 -9.66 -13.65 -2.54
CA GLU A 46 -8.69 -13.93 -3.59
C GLU A 46 -7.23 -13.80 -3.14
N LEU A 47 -6.90 -12.84 -2.27
CA LEU A 47 -5.51 -12.52 -1.94
C LEU A 47 -5.05 -13.13 -0.62
N LYS A 48 -5.88 -13.08 0.42
CA LYS A 48 -5.56 -13.63 1.72
C LYS A 48 -5.24 -15.14 1.68
N PRO A 49 -5.97 -15.99 0.92
CA PRO A 49 -5.62 -17.41 0.78
C PRO A 49 -4.26 -17.65 0.11
N LEU A 50 -3.74 -16.66 -0.62
CA LEU A 50 -2.43 -16.72 -1.27
C LEU A 50 -1.28 -16.23 -0.35
N GLY A 51 -1.58 -15.87 0.90
CA GLY A 51 -0.57 -15.45 1.89
C GLY A 51 -0.18 -13.97 1.80
N PHE A 52 -1.07 -13.10 1.30
CA PHE A 52 -0.86 -11.64 1.36
C PHE A 52 -1.42 -11.04 2.65
N ARG A 53 -0.77 -9.97 3.14
CA ARG A 53 -1.30 -9.10 4.20
C ARG A 53 -1.90 -7.82 3.61
N ALA A 54 -2.85 -7.23 4.33
CA ALA A 54 -3.46 -5.95 3.96
C ALA A 54 -3.32 -4.93 5.10
N THR A 55 -2.95 -3.71 4.72
CA THR A 55 -3.07 -2.52 5.57
C THR A 55 -4.03 -1.55 4.88
N TYR A 56 -5.17 -1.26 5.51
CA TYR A 56 -6.18 -0.36 4.94
C TYR A 56 -6.03 1.07 5.44
N VAL A 57 -6.03 2.01 4.51
CA VAL A 57 -6.06 3.46 4.77
C VAL A 57 -7.33 4.00 4.13
N THR A 58 -8.25 4.49 4.94
CA THR A 58 -9.52 5.08 4.49
C THR A 58 -9.65 6.52 4.99
N ALA A 59 -10.59 7.26 4.42
CA ALA A 59 -10.93 8.61 4.85
C ALA A 59 -12.43 8.84 4.73
N LEU A 60 -12.95 9.83 5.46
CA LEU A 60 -14.37 10.17 5.38
C LEU A 60 -14.78 10.59 3.96
N GLY A 61 -16.04 10.32 3.61
CA GLY A 61 -16.59 10.78 2.33
C GLY A 61 -16.62 12.31 2.23
N LYS A 62 -17.02 12.97 3.31
CA LYS A 62 -17.30 14.42 3.36
C LYS A 62 -16.80 15.00 4.69
N GLY A 63 -16.84 16.33 4.80
CA GLY A 63 -16.38 17.06 5.99
C GLY A 63 -14.88 17.33 5.99
N ASP A 64 -14.37 17.78 7.13
CA ASP A 64 -12.99 18.29 7.26
C ASP A 64 -11.93 17.18 7.22
N GLU A 65 -12.29 15.96 7.67
CA GLU A 65 -11.39 14.81 7.65
C GLU A 65 -11.43 14.04 6.32
N ARG A 66 -12.18 14.53 5.34
CA ARG A 66 -12.34 13.85 4.05
C ARG A 66 -11.01 13.70 3.30
N ASP A 67 -10.07 14.59 3.59
CA ASP A 67 -8.78 14.68 2.92
C ASP A 67 -7.66 14.06 3.77
N ASP A 68 -7.94 13.64 5.01
CA ASP A 68 -6.95 13.08 5.93
C ASP A 68 -6.78 11.57 5.70
N LEU A 69 -5.70 11.16 5.02
CA LEU A 69 -5.34 9.76 4.81
C LEU A 69 -4.59 9.20 6.03
N LYS A 70 -5.29 9.12 7.16
CA LYS A 70 -4.70 8.79 8.46
C LYS A 70 -3.94 7.46 8.41
N GLY A 71 -2.66 7.50 8.76
CA GLY A 71 -1.79 6.31 8.82
C GLY A 71 -1.14 5.91 7.49
N VAL A 72 -1.30 6.68 6.40
CA VAL A 72 -0.68 6.34 5.11
C VAL A 72 0.84 6.30 5.19
N GLU A 73 1.48 7.15 6.00
CA GLU A 73 2.93 7.14 6.17
C GLU A 73 3.42 5.83 6.79
N GLU A 74 2.72 5.34 7.83
CA GLU A 74 3.04 4.07 8.48
C GLU A 74 2.70 2.87 7.59
N ALA A 75 1.57 2.92 6.88
CA ALA A 75 1.20 1.87 5.94
C ALA A 75 2.26 1.71 4.83
N LEU A 76 2.74 2.80 4.25
CA LEU A 76 3.75 2.77 3.19
C LEU A 76 5.14 2.36 3.69
N SER A 77 5.47 2.55 4.97
CA SER A 77 6.77 2.14 5.50
C SER A 77 6.90 0.62 5.65
N LYS A 78 5.77 -0.10 5.82
CA LYS A 78 5.70 -1.55 6.01
C LYS A 78 5.14 -2.30 4.79
N ALA A 79 4.86 -1.60 3.69
CA ALA A 79 4.23 -2.20 2.51
C ALA A 79 5.22 -2.48 1.38
N ASP A 80 4.88 -3.51 0.61
CA ASP A 80 5.56 -3.95 -0.60
C ASP A 80 4.85 -3.45 -1.87
N LEU A 81 3.55 -3.18 -1.77
CA LEU A 81 2.71 -2.66 -2.84
C LEU A 81 1.76 -1.55 -2.36
N LEU A 82 1.63 -0.48 -3.12
CA LEU A 82 0.61 0.56 -2.92
C LEU A 82 -0.57 0.33 -3.87
N PHE A 83 -1.75 0.10 -3.32
CA PHE A 83 -3.01 0.04 -4.05
C PHE A 83 -3.79 1.34 -3.85
N VAL A 84 -4.18 2.01 -4.94
CA VAL A 84 -4.85 3.32 -4.90
C VAL A 84 -6.24 3.24 -5.51
N SER A 85 -7.26 3.47 -4.70
CA SER A 85 -8.63 3.79 -5.13
C SER A 85 -9.09 5.04 -4.38
N VAL A 86 -8.59 6.18 -4.85
CA VAL A 86 -8.81 7.48 -4.23
C VAL A 86 -9.36 8.42 -5.29
N ARG A 87 -10.27 9.31 -4.90
CA ARG A 87 -10.84 10.29 -5.80
C ARG A 87 -10.82 11.68 -5.20
N ARG A 88 -10.07 12.59 -5.83
CA ARG A 88 -10.11 14.03 -5.59
C ARG A 88 -9.97 14.39 -4.11
N ARG A 89 -8.89 13.90 -3.52
CA ARG A 89 -8.46 14.22 -2.16
C ARG A 89 -7.22 15.10 -2.20
N ALA A 90 -7.05 15.96 -1.21
CA ALA A 90 -5.81 16.69 -1.00
C ALA A 90 -5.20 16.26 0.34
N PRO A 91 -4.42 15.18 0.38
CA PRO A 91 -3.79 14.71 1.61
C PRO A 91 -2.97 15.80 2.30
N LYS A 92 -2.75 15.63 3.61
CA LYS A 92 -1.79 16.49 4.33
C LYS A 92 -0.42 16.47 3.63
N VAL A 93 0.35 17.53 3.78
CA VAL A 93 1.68 17.64 3.12
C VAL A 93 2.57 16.44 3.45
N SER A 94 2.55 15.92 4.69
CA SER A 94 3.33 14.74 5.09
C SER A 94 2.89 13.46 4.36
N GLN A 95 1.57 13.24 4.28
CA GLN A 95 0.94 12.10 3.62
C GLN A 95 1.25 12.10 2.12
N MET A 96 1.07 13.26 1.48
CA MET A 96 1.42 13.45 0.07
C MET A 96 2.92 13.24 -0.17
N LYS A 97 3.78 13.71 0.74
CA LYS A 97 5.23 13.48 0.65
C LYS A 97 5.56 12.00 0.70
N ALA A 98 4.96 11.21 1.59
CA ALA A 98 5.17 9.76 1.67
C ALA A 98 4.78 9.05 0.37
N ILE A 99 3.61 9.39 -0.20
CA ILE A 99 3.15 8.85 -1.49
C ILE A 99 4.11 9.21 -2.62
N ARG A 100 4.57 10.47 -2.69
CA ARG A 100 5.54 10.91 -3.70
C ARG A 100 6.88 10.19 -3.55
N MET A 101 7.34 9.95 -2.32
CA MET A 101 8.58 9.21 -2.06
C MET A 101 8.47 7.76 -2.51
N TRP A 102 7.34 7.09 -2.26
CA TRP A 102 7.07 5.73 -2.74
C TRP A 102 7.21 5.64 -4.27
N VAL A 103 6.53 6.51 -5.00
CA VAL A 103 6.54 6.52 -6.47
C VAL A 103 7.94 6.86 -7.01
N LYS A 104 8.62 7.87 -6.42
CA LYS A 104 9.98 8.26 -6.82
C LYS A 104 11.01 7.15 -6.59
N ALA A 105 10.79 6.29 -5.59
CA ALA A 105 11.63 5.13 -5.33
C ALA A 105 11.39 3.97 -6.30
N GLY A 106 10.46 4.12 -7.25
CA GLY A 106 10.13 3.06 -8.22
C GLY A 106 9.38 1.88 -7.60
N LYS A 107 8.80 2.06 -6.40
CA LYS A 107 8.07 0.99 -5.72
C LYS A 107 6.75 0.66 -6.44
N PRO A 108 6.26 -0.60 -6.38
CA PRO A 108 5.08 -1.03 -7.11
C PRO A 108 3.81 -0.24 -6.76
N VAL A 109 3.00 0.08 -7.77
CA VAL A 109 1.71 0.78 -7.61
C VAL A 109 0.64 0.11 -8.47
N VAL A 110 -0.52 -0.13 -7.88
CA VAL A 110 -1.74 -0.55 -8.57
C VAL A 110 -2.78 0.55 -8.41
N GLY A 111 -3.31 1.06 -9.52
CA GLY A 111 -4.38 2.06 -9.52
C GLY A 111 -5.70 1.45 -9.96
N LEU A 112 -6.77 1.65 -9.18
CA LEU A 112 -8.12 1.23 -9.55
C LEU A 112 -8.99 2.45 -9.88
N ARG A 113 -9.59 2.41 -11.06
CA ARG A 113 -10.64 3.31 -11.56
C ARG A 113 -10.38 4.81 -11.40
N THR A 114 -10.60 5.36 -10.21
CA THR A 114 -10.51 6.80 -9.90
C THR A 114 -9.09 7.29 -9.62
N ALA A 115 -8.11 6.37 -9.55
CA ALA A 115 -6.71 6.66 -9.27
C ALA A 115 -6.07 7.73 -10.19
N SER A 116 -6.50 7.83 -11.44
CA SER A 116 -6.04 8.86 -12.39
C SER A 116 -6.32 10.30 -11.94
N HIS A 117 -7.25 10.48 -11.00
CA HIS A 117 -7.61 11.77 -10.42
C HIS A 117 -7.58 11.75 -8.88
N ALA A 118 -6.79 10.84 -8.30
CA ALA A 118 -6.71 10.65 -6.85
C ALA A 118 -6.41 11.95 -6.10
N PHE A 119 -5.41 12.68 -6.57
CA PHE A 119 -4.87 13.87 -5.89
C PHE A 119 -5.03 15.14 -6.72
N HIS A 120 -6.09 15.20 -7.52
CA HIS A 120 -6.39 16.36 -8.35
C HIS A 120 -7.76 16.95 -7.98
N LEU A 121 -7.78 18.21 -7.53
CA LEU A 121 -8.99 18.86 -7.02
C LEU A 121 -9.89 19.50 -8.09
N ARG A 122 -9.60 19.34 -9.39
CA ARG A 122 -10.33 19.95 -10.53
C ARG A 122 -10.46 21.47 -10.35
N GLY A 123 -9.31 22.15 -10.29
CA GLY A 123 -9.24 23.61 -10.23
C GLY A 123 -9.54 24.23 -8.86
N LYS A 124 -9.84 23.44 -7.83
CA LYS A 124 -9.91 23.95 -6.44
C LYS A 124 -8.52 24.00 -5.81
N VAL A 125 -8.32 24.95 -4.90
CA VAL A 125 -7.09 25.09 -4.11
C VAL A 125 -7.17 24.17 -2.89
N ALA A 126 -6.05 23.53 -2.54
CA ALA A 126 -5.96 22.75 -1.31
C ALA A 126 -6.01 23.68 -0.08
N LEU A 127 -6.57 23.18 1.03
CA LEU A 127 -6.56 23.91 2.30
C LEU A 127 -5.12 24.03 2.84
N GLY A 128 -4.88 25.00 3.73
CA GLY A 128 -3.57 25.15 4.38
C GLY A 128 -3.15 23.86 5.09
N GLY A 129 -1.91 23.40 4.84
CA GLY A 129 -1.40 22.13 5.39
C GLY A 129 -1.72 20.89 4.54
N HIS A 130 -2.43 21.05 3.42
CA HIS A 130 -2.74 20.00 2.45
C HIS A 130 -2.03 20.26 1.11
N ALA A 131 -1.79 19.19 0.33
CA ALA A 131 -1.01 19.21 -0.91
C ALA A 131 -1.66 18.48 -2.07
#